data_AF-A0A7Y1TAJ7-F1
#
_entry.id   AF-A0A7Y1TAJ7-F1
#
_cell.length_a   1.000
_cell.length_b   1.000
_cell.length_c   1.000
_cell.angle_alpha   90.00
_cell.angle_beta   90.00
_cell.angle_gamma   90.00
#
_symmetry.space_group_name_H-M   'P 1'
#
loop_
_entity.id
_entity.type
_entity.pdbx_description
1 polymer ?
#
loop_
_entity_poly.entity_id
_entity_poly.type
_entity_poly.pdbx_seq_one_letter_code
_entity_poly.pdbx_strand_id
1 'polypeptide(L)'
;LALTVILALGFLYLQYLEYHEAYVDLGLTLESGIYGTTFFMLTGFHGFHVFLGMTMLSIMLMRAIKGHFSHDDAFGFEAASWYWHFVDVVWVCLFIFVYII
;
A
#
# COMPACT_ATOMS: atom_id res chain seq x y z
N LEU A 1 2.85 12.57 8.72
CA LEU A 1 2.71 11.20 9.22
C LEU A 1 1.26 10.80 9.47
N ALA A 2 0.51 11.45 10.37
CA ALA A 2 -0.91 11.12 10.59
C ALA A 2 -1.75 11.18 9.31
N LEU A 3 -1.60 12.25 8.53
CA LEU A 3 -2.23 12.37 7.22
C LEU A 3 -1.83 11.24 6.26
N THR A 4 -0.53 10.88 6.22
CA THR A 4 -0.01 9.78 5.40
C THR A 4 -0.67 8.44 5.76
N VAL A 5 -0.84 8.15 7.04
CA VAL A 5 -1.54 6.94 7.51
C VAL A 5 -3.02 6.95 7.11
N ILE A 6 -3.70 8.09 7.20
CA ILE A 6 -5.10 8.22 6.77
C ILE A 6 -5.22 8.00 5.26
N LEU A 7 -4.32 8.59 4.47
CA LEU A 7 -4.29 8.39 3.01
C LEU A 7 -3.99 6.94 2.64
N ALA A 8 -3.10 6.27 3.38
CA ALA A 8 -2.81 4.84 3.22
C ALA A 8 -4.04 3.95 3.47
N LEU A 9 -4.81 4.26 4.52
CA LEU A 9 -6.08 3.58 4.79
C LEU A 9 -7.09 3.83 3.66
N GLY A 10 -7.17 5.07 3.16
CA GLY A 10 -7.99 5.41 2.00
C GLY A 10 -7.60 4.62 0.76
N PHE A 11 -6.31 4.48 0.48
CA PHE A 11 -5.79 3.67 -0.63
C PHE A 11 -6.22 2.20 -0.52
N LEU A 12 -6.02 1.57 0.65
CA LEU A 12 -6.43 0.18 0.87
C LEU A 12 -7.95 -0.01 0.75
N TYR A 13 -8.73 0.98 1.18
CA TYR A 13 -10.19 0.96 1.03
C TYR A 13 -10.60 1.03 -0.44
N LEU A 14 -9.99 1.92 -1.22
CA LEU A 14 -10.23 2.00 -2.67
C LEU A 14 -9.81 0.70 -3.38
N GLN A 15 -8.67 0.12 -2.99
CA GLN A 15 -8.22 -1.18 -3.53
C GLN A 15 -9.23 -2.30 -3.24
N TYR A 16 -9.84 -2.30 -2.06
CA TYR A 16 -10.89 -3.24 -1.70
C TYR A 16 -12.14 -3.04 -2.56
N LEU A 17 -12.58 -1.80 -2.77
CA LEU A 17 -13.75 -1.50 -3.61
C LEU A 17 -13.52 -1.97 -5.04
N GLU A 18 -12.33 -1.72 -5.58
CA GLU A 18 -11.96 -2.19 -6.91
C GLU A 18 -11.99 -3.72 -7.01
N TYR A 19 -11.46 -4.43 -6.01
CA TYR A 19 -11.52 -5.90 -6.02
C TYR A 19 -12.93 -6.44 -5.90
N HIS A 20 -13.78 -5.76 -5.12
CA HIS A 20 -15.19 -6.12 -5.04
C HIS A 20 -15.89 -5.94 -6.38
N GLU A 21 -15.74 -4.79 -7.03
CA GLU A 21 -16.32 -4.52 -8.36
C GLU A 21 -15.78 -5.49 -9.42
N ALA A 22 -14.46 -5.75 -9.42
CA ALA A 22 -13.82 -6.70 -10.33
C ALA A 22 -14.40 -8.11 -10.18
N TYR A 23 -14.54 -8.60 -8.94
CA TYR A 23 -15.06 -9.95 -8.69
C TYR A 23 -16.57 -10.06 -8.94
N VAL A 24 -17.36 -9.11 -8.45
CA VAL A 24 -18.83 -9.22 -8.40
C VAL A 24 -19.47 -8.74 -9.68
N ASP A 25 -19.03 -7.59 -10.21
CA ASP A 25 -19.71 -6.92 -11.33
C ASP A 25 -19.08 -7.28 -12.67
N LEU A 26 -17.76 -7.46 -12.72
CA LEU A 26 -17.03 -7.77 -13.95
C LEU A 26 -16.74 -9.27 -14.14
N GLY A 27 -16.94 -10.09 -13.10
CA GLY A 27 -16.61 -11.52 -13.13
C GLY A 27 -15.11 -11.81 -13.30
N LEU A 28 -14.26 -10.81 -13.06
CA LEU A 28 -12.82 -10.94 -13.09
C LEU A 28 -12.37 -11.55 -11.77
N THR A 29 -12.00 -12.83 -11.83
CA THR A 29 -11.54 -13.60 -10.66
C THR A 29 -10.11 -14.07 -10.87
N LEU A 30 -9.47 -14.61 -9.83
CA LEU A 30 -8.19 -15.31 -9.96
C LEU A 30 -8.20 -16.46 -11.00
N GLU A 31 -9.38 -17.03 -11.29
CA GLU A 31 -9.57 -18.14 -12.24
C GLU A 31 -9.97 -17.66 -13.65
N SER A 32 -10.17 -16.36 -13.87
CA SER A 32 -10.60 -15.78 -15.15
C SER A 32 -9.50 -15.75 -16.24
N GLY A 33 -8.48 -16.60 -16.10
CA GLY A 33 -7.34 -16.72 -17.00
C GLY A 33 -6.16 -15.84 -16.60
N ILE A 34 -5.18 -15.74 -17.51
CA ILE A 34 -3.87 -15.13 -17.24
C ILE A 34 -4.02 -13.68 -16.76
N TYR A 35 -4.91 -12.89 -17.37
CA TYR A 35 -5.10 -11.50 -17.00
C TYR A 35 -5.59 -11.35 -15.55
N GLY A 36 -6.66 -12.07 -15.16
CA GLY A 36 -7.19 -12.00 -13.80
C GLY A 36 -6.18 -12.47 -12.76
N THR A 37 -5.49 -13.59 -13.00
CA THR A 37 -4.44 -14.06 -12.09
C THR A 37 -3.31 -13.05 -11.96
N THR A 38 -2.79 -12.50 -13.06
CA THR A 38 -1.69 -11.52 -13.03
C THR A 38 -2.11 -10.21 -12.38
N PHE A 39 -3.31 -9.71 -12.66
CA PHE A 39 -3.88 -8.51 -12.02
C PHE A 39 -3.86 -8.64 -10.50
N PHE A 40 -4.59 -9.62 -9.95
CA PHE A 40 -4.72 -9.78 -8.50
C PHE A 40 -3.40 -10.14 -7.81
N MET A 41 -2.50 -10.87 -8.47
CA MET A 41 -1.19 -11.17 -7.89
C MET A 41 -0.30 -9.93 -7.80
N LEU A 42 -0.24 -9.11 -8.85
CA LEU A 42 0.58 -7.90 -8.87
C LEU A 42 0.03 -6.83 -7.91
N THR A 43 -1.25 -6.48 -8.08
CA THR A 43 -1.88 -5.42 -7.27
C THR A 43 -2.13 -5.90 -5.84
N GLY A 44 -2.40 -7.19 -5.62
CA GLY A 44 -2.66 -7.76 -4.30
C GLY A 44 -1.40 -7.87 -3.44
N PHE A 45 -0.30 -8.35 -4.01
CA PHE A 45 0.99 -8.39 -3.31
C PHE A 45 1.50 -6.97 -3.02
N HIS A 46 1.28 -6.03 -3.94
CA HIS A 46 1.55 -4.63 -3.70
C HIS A 46 0.68 -4.06 -2.56
N GLY A 47 -0.63 -4.31 -2.58
CA GLY A 47 -1.54 -3.90 -1.50
C GLY A 47 -1.12 -4.45 -0.13
N PHE A 48 -0.58 -5.67 -0.07
CA PHE A 48 0.03 -6.21 1.15
C PHE A 48 1.25 -5.39 1.63
N HIS A 49 2.11 -4.95 0.72
CA HIS A 49 3.24 -4.06 1.07
C HIS A 49 2.77 -2.71 1.57
N VAL A 50 1.72 -2.13 0.96
CA VAL A 50 1.08 -0.90 1.44
C VAL A 50 0.55 -1.09 2.86
N PHE A 51 -0.10 -2.21 3.16
CA PHE A 51 -0.59 -2.52 4.52
C PHE A 51 0.55 -2.63 5.55
N LEU A 52 1.65 -3.31 5.20
CA LEU A 52 2.84 -3.39 6.08
C LEU A 52 3.46 -2.01 6.29
N GLY A 53 3.62 -1.22 5.23
CA GLY A 53 4.12 0.15 5.29
C GLY A 53 3.25 1.02 6.20
N MET A 54 1.94 0.94 6.06
CA MET A 54 0.97 1.70 6.84
C MET A 54 1.06 1.32 8.32
N THR A 55 1.22 0.03 8.61
CA THR A 55 1.41 -0.46 9.99
C THR A 55 2.69 0.09 10.60
N MET A 56 3.81 0.06 9.86
CA MET A 56 5.08 0.63 10.32
C MET A 56 4.98 2.14 10.58
N LEU A 57 4.38 2.90 9.65
CA LEU A 57 4.16 4.33 9.83
C LEU A 57 3.22 4.66 11.00
N SER A 58 2.21 3.82 11.24
CA SER A 58 1.30 3.95 12.39
C SER A 58 2.04 3.73 13.71
N ILE A 59 2.93 2.73 13.78
CA ILE A 59 3.78 2.52 14.95
C ILE A 59 4.73 3.71 15.16
N MET A 60 5.35 4.23 14.09
CA MET A 60 6.18 5.42 14.18
C MET A 60 5.38 6.64 14.64
N LEU A 61 4.13 6.80 14.22
CA LEU A 61 3.26 7.89 14.66
C LEU A 61 2.98 7.81 16.15
N MET A 62 2.63 6.61 16.64
CA MET A 62 2.42 6.39 18.07
C MET A 62 3.69 6.69 18.89
N ARG A 63 4.87 6.28 18.41
CA ARG A 63 6.16 6.60 19.04
C ARG A 63 6.45 8.11 19.02
N ALA A 64 6.10 8.80 17.94
CA ALA A 64 6.31 10.25 17.82
C ALA A 64 5.44 11.02 18.82
N ILE A 65 4.17 10.65 18.94
CA ILE A 65 3.24 11.28 19.89
C ILE A 65 3.69 11.06 21.34
N LYS A 66 4.31 9.91 21.65
CA LYS A 66 4.89 9.61 22.97
C LYS A 66 6.26 10.26 23.21
N GLY A 67 6.81 11.00 22.25
CA GLY A 67 8.10 11.68 22.39
C GLY A 67 9.31 10.75 22.40
N HIS A 68 9.22 9.56 21.81
CA HIS A 68 10.28 8.55 21.83
C HIS A 68 11.42 8.78 20.81
N PHE A 69 11.47 9.93 20.15
CA PHE A 69 12.51 10.25 19.16
C PHE A 69 13.43 11.33 19.68
N SER A 70 14.74 11.09 19.57
CA SER A 70 15.79 12.11 19.72
C SER A 70 16.40 12.39 18.35
N HIS A 71 17.15 13.48 18.23
CA HIS A 71 17.80 13.86 16.96
C HIS A 71 18.78 12.80 16.44
N ASP A 72 19.35 11.99 17.33
CA ASP A 72 20.37 10.98 17.01
C ASP A 72 19.79 9.54 16.94
N ASP A 73 18.53 9.33 17.34
CA ASP A 73 17.86 8.01 17.35
C ASP A 73 16.53 8.05 16.57
N ALA A 74 16.64 8.40 15.28
CA ALA A 74 15.52 8.44 14.34
C ALA A 74 15.60 7.39 13.22
N PHE A 75 16.61 6.50 13.23
CA PHE A 75 16.84 5.53 12.15
C PHE A 75 15.62 4.65 11.85
N GLY A 76 14.89 4.20 12.88
CA GLY A 76 13.68 3.41 12.69
C GLY A 76 12.56 4.16 11.96
N PHE A 77 12.47 5.49 12.17
CA PHE A 77 11.54 6.34 11.43
C PHE A 77 11.99 6.54 9.98
N GLU A 78 13.29 6.78 9.75
CA GLU A 78 13.85 6.92 8.41
C GLU A 78 13.69 5.63 7.58
N ALA A 79 13.99 4.47 8.15
CA ALA A 79 13.83 3.20 7.47
C ALA A 79 12.35 2.96 7.06
N ALA A 80 11.40 3.30 7.93
CA ALA A 80 9.97 3.19 7.63
C ALA A 80 9.53 4.17 6.53
N SER A 81 10.06 5.40 6.50
CA SER A 81 9.74 6.36 5.44
C SER A 81 10.33 5.95 4.09
N TRP A 82 11.56 5.44 4.06
CA TRP A 82 12.17 4.88 2.85
C TRP A 82 11.37 3.69 2.31
N TYR A 83 10.94 2.78 3.18
CA TYR A 83 10.06 1.68 2.78
C TYR A 83 8.76 2.21 2.16
N TRP A 84 8.12 3.20 2.78
CA TRP A 84 6.89 3.79 2.26
C TRP A 84 7.08 4.39 0.85
N HIS A 85 8.13 5.18 0.66
CA HIS A 85 8.42 5.77 -0.65
C HIS A 85 8.78 4.72 -1.72
N PHE A 86 9.47 3.64 -1.33
CA PHE A 86 9.73 2.52 -2.25
C PHE A 86 8.42 1.89 -2.72
N VAL A 87 7.48 1.64 -1.80
CA VAL A 87 6.16 1.10 -2.15
C VAL A 87 5.43 2.05 -3.10
N ASP A 88 5.40 3.36 -2.83
CA ASP A 88 4.76 4.35 -3.72
C ASP A 88 5.34 4.30 -5.16
N VAL A 89 6.66 4.17 -5.32
CA VAL A 89 7.30 4.07 -6.64
C VAL A 89 6.86 2.80 -7.38
N VAL A 90 6.77 1.67 -6.67
CA VAL A 90 6.26 0.41 -7.26
C VAL A 90 4.82 0.58 -7.73
N TRP A 91 3.98 1.32 -6.99
CA TRP A 91 2.61 1.59 -7.40
C TRP A 91 2.52 2.39 -8.69
N VAL A 92 3.33 3.44 -8.84
CA VAL A 92 3.36 4.24 -10.08
C VAL A 92 3.68 3.36 -11.29
N CYS A 93 4.64 2.43 -11.15
CA CYS A 93 4.94 1.46 -12.19
C CYS A 93 3.75 0.54 -12.48
N LEU A 94 3.15 -0.06 -11.45
CA LEU A 94 2.00 -0.95 -11.62
C LEU A 94 0.80 -0.24 -12.27
N PHE A 95 0.52 1.00 -11.86
CA PHE A 95 -0.56 1.79 -12.42
C PHE A 95 -0.39 1.97 -13.93
N ILE A 96 0.83 2.28 -14.38
CA ILE A 96 1.13 2.42 -15.81
C ILE A 96 0.95 1.09 -16.55
N PHE A 97 1.48 -0.02 -16.03
CA PHE A 97 1.47 -1.31 -16.73
C PHE A 97 0.14 -2.06 -16.70
N VAL A 98 -0.70 -1.82 -15.70
CA VAL A 98 -1.96 -2.55 -15.52
C VAL A 98 -3.15 -1.76 -16.07
N TYR A 99 -3.12 -0.43 -15.97
CA TYR A 99 -4.28 0.40 -16.33
C TYR A 99 -4.09 1.25 -17.59
N ILE A 100 -2.85 1.61 -17.95
CA ILE A 100 -2.59 2.52 -19.08
C ILE A 100 -2.12 1.76 -20.32
N ILE A 101 -1.16 0.85 -20.15
CA ILE A 101 -0.55 0.04 -21.21
C ILE A 101 -1.29 -1.29 -21.32
#